data_AF-A0A139JTC1-F1
#
_entry.id   AF-A0A139JTC1-F1
#
_cell.length_a   1.000
_cell.length_b   1.000
_cell.length_c   1.000
_cell.angle_alpha   90.00
_cell.angle_beta   90.00
_cell.angle_gamma   90.00
#
_symmetry.space_group_name_H-M   'P 1'
#
loop_
_entity.id
_entity.type
_entity.pdbx_description
1 polymer ?
#
loop_
_entity_poly.entity_id
_entity_poly.type
_entity_poly.pdbx_seq_one_letter_code
_entity_poly.pdbx_strand_id
1 'polypeptide(L)'
;MHMKRTLIIGTALAALLLSGCEALQEERQNFLDREEKITNVVGNVWRIEAVWPGHVEGNRLADHLHERARMHCDRQHMAMLPVNGSSTNGKKDGSRPASAWLEFRCQPGLDYRPEYKGLTGTFEIDDLTTLENTQGK
;
A
#
# COMPACT_ATOMS: atom_id res chain seq x y z
N MET A 1 -69.77 13.52 -18.66
CA MET A 1 -68.68 12.81 -19.35
C MET A 1 -67.69 13.84 -19.89
N HIS A 2 -66.57 14.10 -19.20
CA HIS A 2 -65.37 14.66 -19.83
C HIS A 2 -64.16 14.06 -19.14
N MET A 3 -63.48 13.21 -19.91
CA MET A 3 -62.35 12.39 -19.52
C MET A 3 -61.10 12.99 -20.15
N LYS A 4 -60.01 12.99 -19.39
CA LYS A 4 -58.60 12.99 -19.81
C LYS A 4 -58.05 14.26 -20.48
N ARG A 5 -57.09 14.87 -19.77
CA ARG A 5 -55.76 15.22 -20.32
C ARG A 5 -54.81 15.65 -19.18
N THR A 6 -54.29 14.65 -18.46
CA THR A 6 -53.06 14.79 -17.67
C THR A 6 -52.05 13.83 -18.28
N LEU A 7 -51.36 14.32 -19.31
CA LEU A 7 -50.35 13.56 -20.05
C LEU A 7 -49.00 13.77 -19.36
N ILE A 8 -48.69 12.81 -18.48
CA ILE A 8 -47.38 12.19 -18.23
C ILE A 8 -46.18 13.00 -18.74
N ILE A 9 -45.60 13.84 -17.86
CA ILE A 9 -44.20 14.24 -17.96
C ILE A 9 -43.59 13.86 -16.62
N GLY A 10 -43.03 12.65 -16.52
CA GLY A 10 -42.45 12.24 -15.25
C GLY A 10 -42.01 10.80 -15.21
N THR A 11 -41.20 10.35 -16.17
CA THR A 11 -40.33 9.16 -16.01
C THR A 11 -39.39 9.08 -17.22
N ALA A 12 -38.38 9.94 -17.29
CA ALA A 12 -37.28 9.76 -18.24
C ALA A 12 -35.90 10.04 -17.64
N LEU A 13 -35.80 10.27 -16.33
CA LEU A 13 -34.53 10.50 -15.63
C LEU A 13 -34.06 9.32 -14.75
N ALA A 14 -34.78 8.19 -14.73
CA ALA A 14 -34.38 7.02 -13.93
C ALA A 14 -33.40 6.08 -14.68
N ALA A 15 -33.35 6.13 -16.01
CA ALA A 15 -32.56 5.18 -16.82
C ALA A 15 -31.05 5.47 -16.82
N LEU A 16 -30.62 6.70 -16.51
CA LEU A 16 -29.19 7.07 -16.47
C LEU A 16 -28.51 6.75 -15.14
N LEU A 17 -29.27 6.32 -14.12
CA LEU A 17 -28.72 5.96 -12.80
C LEU A 17 -28.32 4.48 -12.69
N LEU A 18 -28.83 3.61 -13.56
CA LEU A 18 -28.60 2.16 -13.47
C LEU A 18 -27.22 1.74 -13.98
N SER A 19 -26.68 2.41 -15.01
CA SER A 19 -25.35 2.08 -15.56
C SER A 19 -24.17 2.51 -14.67
N GLY A 20 -24.40 3.38 -13.67
CA GLY A 20 -23.39 3.77 -12.69
C GLY A 20 -23.36 2.88 -11.45
N CYS A 21 -24.41 2.09 -11.20
CA CYS A 21 -24.49 1.22 -10.03
C CYS A 21 -23.64 -0.04 -10.17
N GLU A 22 -23.49 -0.59 -11.37
CA GLU A 22 -22.75 -1.84 -11.56
C GLU A 22 -21.26 -1.69 -11.23
N ALA A 23 -20.61 -0.63 -11.74
CA ALA A 23 -19.21 -0.34 -11.42
C ALA A 23 -18.98 -0.02 -9.94
N LEU A 24 -19.91 0.71 -9.30
CA LEU A 24 -19.85 1.01 -7.87
C LEU A 24 -20.09 -0.24 -7.01
N GLN A 25 -20.90 -1.17 -7.48
CA GLN A 25 -21.18 -2.42 -6.78
C GLN A 25 -20.01 -3.39 -6.90
N GLU A 26 -19.33 -3.43 -8.04
CA GLU A 26 -18.10 -4.20 -8.24
C GLU A 26 -16.95 -3.70 -7.34
N GLU A 27 -16.70 -2.39 -7.30
CA GLU A 27 -15.69 -1.81 -6.40
C GLU A 27 -16.00 -2.07 -4.92
N ARG A 28 -17.28 -1.98 -4.53
CA ARG A 28 -17.72 -2.32 -3.16
C ARG A 28 -17.44 -3.79 -2.85
N GLN A 29 -17.79 -4.70 -3.76
CA GLN A 29 -17.61 -6.13 -3.54
C GLN A 29 -16.12 -6.49 -3.42
N ASN A 30 -15.28 -5.93 -4.29
CA ASN A 30 -13.82 -6.06 -4.23
C ASN A 30 -13.22 -5.61 -2.88
N PHE A 31 -13.83 -4.62 -2.22
CA PHE A 31 -13.43 -4.19 -0.88
C PHE A 31 -13.87 -5.16 0.22
N LEU A 32 -15.08 -5.70 0.12
CA LEU A 32 -15.62 -6.68 1.09
C LEU A 32 -14.88 -8.02 1.04
N ASP A 33 -14.40 -8.40 -0.15
CA ASP A 33 -13.68 -9.65 -0.38
C ASP A 33 -12.17 -9.54 -0.08
N ARG A 34 -11.74 -8.48 0.60
CA ARG A 34 -10.35 -8.34 1.06
C ARG A 34 -10.10 -9.27 2.23
N GLU A 35 -9.12 -10.14 2.06
CA GLU A 35 -8.67 -11.04 3.11
C GLU A 35 -7.35 -10.55 3.71
N GLU A 36 -7.23 -10.60 5.02
CA GLU A 36 -5.98 -10.38 5.75
C GLU A 36 -5.91 -11.35 6.93
N LYS A 37 -4.80 -12.07 7.05
CA LYS A 37 -4.61 -13.08 8.09
C LYS A 37 -3.22 -12.98 8.69
N ILE A 38 -3.14 -13.01 10.02
CA ILE A 38 -1.89 -13.18 10.76
C ILE A 38 -1.86 -14.58 11.37
N THR A 39 -0.78 -15.31 11.14
CA THR A 39 -0.57 -16.67 11.65
C THR A 39 0.78 -16.79 12.32
N ASN A 40 0.86 -17.59 13.39
CA ASN A 40 2.15 -18.02 13.92
C ASN A 40 2.68 -19.16 13.04
N VAL A 41 3.86 -19.00 12.45
CA VAL A 41 4.47 -20.03 11.59
C VAL A 41 5.26 -21.01 12.45
N VAL A 42 6.24 -20.49 13.19
CA VAL A 42 7.10 -21.26 14.08
C VAL A 42 7.79 -20.36 15.09
N GLY A 43 7.70 -20.71 16.37
CA GLY A 43 8.35 -19.96 17.45
C GLY A 43 7.92 -18.49 17.48
N ASN A 44 8.88 -17.58 17.32
CA ASN A 44 8.64 -16.13 17.28
C ASN A 44 8.45 -15.57 15.85
N VAL A 45 8.32 -16.43 14.83
CA VAL A 45 8.02 -16.02 13.46
C VAL A 45 6.51 -16.00 13.24
N TRP A 46 6.04 -14.84 12.83
CA TRP A 46 4.67 -14.59 12.42
C TRP A 46 4.64 -14.36 10.92
N ARG A 47 3.52 -14.71 10.28
CA ARG A 47 3.26 -14.44 8.87
C ARG A 47 1.94 -13.72 8.73
N ILE A 48 1.99 -12.55 8.12
CA ILE A 48 0.81 -11.80 7.69
C ILE A 48 0.66 -11.93 6.19
N GLU A 49 -0.55 -12.23 5.73
CA GLU A 49 -0.89 -12.39 4.32
C GLU A 49 -2.12 -11.57 4.02
N ALA A 50 -2.17 -10.98 2.82
CA ALA A 50 -3.35 -10.27 2.35
C ALA A 50 -3.59 -10.50 0.86
N VAL A 51 -4.86 -10.55 0.49
CA VAL A 51 -5.34 -10.68 -0.90
C VAL A 51 -6.41 -9.62 -1.13
N TRP A 52 -6.13 -8.66 -2.01
CA TRP A 52 -6.99 -7.51 -2.28
C TRP A 52 -7.45 -7.49 -3.74
N PRO A 53 -8.70 -7.88 -4.02
CA PRO A 53 -9.33 -7.70 -5.32
C PRO A 53 -9.44 -6.22 -5.72
N GLY A 54 -9.36 -5.94 -7.02
CA GLY A 54 -9.45 -4.58 -7.59
C GLY A 54 -8.25 -3.66 -7.29
N HIS A 55 -7.26 -4.12 -6.51
CA HIS A 55 -6.04 -3.38 -6.22
C HIS A 55 -4.92 -3.76 -7.19
N VAL A 56 -4.17 -2.78 -7.69
CA VAL A 56 -3.12 -3.01 -8.70
C VAL A 56 -1.73 -3.04 -8.07
N GLU A 57 -1.45 -2.12 -7.15
CA GLU A 57 -0.10 -1.90 -6.62
C GLU A 57 0.22 -2.85 -5.46
N GLY A 58 0.90 -3.96 -5.75
CA GLY A 58 1.34 -4.91 -4.73
C GLY A 58 2.30 -4.30 -3.70
N ASN A 59 3.07 -3.26 -4.08
CA ASN A 59 3.98 -2.57 -3.16
C ASN A 59 3.23 -1.82 -2.05
N ARG A 60 2.12 -1.15 -2.37
CA ARG A 60 1.27 -0.51 -1.34
C ARG A 60 0.65 -1.53 -0.39
N LEU A 61 0.32 -2.72 -0.91
CA LEU A 61 -0.13 -3.83 -0.07
C LEU A 61 1.00 -4.32 0.86
N ALA A 62 2.24 -4.41 0.37
CA ALA A 62 3.39 -4.75 1.21
C ALA A 62 3.65 -3.70 2.32
N ASP A 63 3.56 -2.41 2.01
CA ASP A 63 3.70 -1.33 2.99
C ASP A 63 2.60 -1.42 4.06
N HIS A 64 1.36 -1.69 3.65
CA HIS A 64 0.24 -1.94 4.57
C HIS A 64 0.52 -3.14 5.48
N LEU A 65 1.01 -4.26 4.94
CA LEU A 65 1.37 -5.43 5.74
C LEU A 65 2.51 -5.12 6.73
N HIS A 66 3.47 -4.28 6.33
CA HIS A 66 4.57 -3.85 7.19
C HIS A 66 4.05 -3.07 8.39
N GLU A 67 3.16 -2.10 8.17
CA GLU A 67 2.54 -1.32 9.25
C GLU A 67 1.68 -2.19 10.17
N ARG A 68 0.90 -3.13 9.60
CA ARG A 68 0.13 -4.11 10.36
C ARG A 68 1.01 -4.99 11.24
N ALA A 69 2.16 -5.43 10.72
CA ALA A 69 3.14 -6.21 11.47
C ALA A 69 3.78 -5.37 12.59
N ARG A 70 4.08 -4.08 12.36
CA ARG A 70 4.55 -3.15 13.41
C ARG A 70 3.55 -3.06 14.54
N MET A 71 2.28 -2.76 14.22
CA MET A 71 1.22 -2.68 15.22
C MET A 71 1.01 -4.01 15.96
N HIS A 72 1.22 -5.16 15.31
CA HIS A 72 1.13 -6.45 15.96
C HIS A 72 2.19 -6.61 17.06
N CYS A 73 3.45 -6.23 16.79
CA CYS A 73 4.53 -6.29 17.76
C CYS A 73 4.46 -5.20 18.84
N ASP A 74 3.98 -4.01 18.48
CA ASP A 74 3.86 -2.86 19.39
C ASP A 74 2.88 -3.12 20.54
N ARG A 75 1.85 -3.95 20.33
CA ARG A 75 0.97 -4.45 21.41
C ARG A 75 1.72 -5.14 22.54
N GLN A 76 2.91 -5.67 22.26
CA GLN A 76 3.80 -6.29 23.24
C GLN A 76 5.03 -5.43 23.57
N HIS A 77 5.01 -4.13 23.21
CA HIS A 77 6.12 -3.20 23.37
C HIS A 77 7.42 -3.71 22.71
N MET A 78 7.29 -4.43 21.60
CA MET A 78 8.40 -4.99 20.84
C MET A 78 8.51 -4.33 19.48
N ALA A 79 9.74 -4.22 18.98
CA ALA A 79 10.00 -3.82 17.61
C ALA A 79 9.70 -4.97 16.65
N MET A 80 9.19 -4.62 15.47
CA MET A 80 9.00 -5.56 14.37
C MET A 80 10.28 -5.62 13.53
N LEU A 81 10.74 -6.84 13.26
CA LEU A 81 11.80 -7.12 12.29
C LEU A 81 11.22 -7.92 11.12
N PRO A 82 11.27 -7.40 9.88
CA PRO A 82 10.92 -8.19 8.70
C PRO A 82 11.96 -9.29 8.48
N VAL A 83 11.50 -10.50 8.15
CA VAL A 83 12.35 -11.65 7.85
C VAL A 83 12.38 -11.93 6.36
N ASN A 84 11.21 -12.09 5.77
CA ASN A 84 11.04 -12.39 4.36
C ASN A 84 9.65 -11.93 3.91
N GLY A 85 9.47 -11.65 2.64
CA GLY A 85 8.18 -11.25 2.13
C GLY A 85 8.17 -11.14 0.62
N SER A 86 6.97 -11.11 0.06
CA SER A 86 6.77 -10.91 -1.36
C SER A 86 5.46 -10.21 -1.60
N SER A 87 5.40 -9.46 -2.70
CA SER A 87 4.18 -8.86 -3.21
C SER A 87 4.01 -9.20 -4.68
N THR A 88 2.77 -9.24 -5.11
CA THR A 88 2.38 -9.47 -6.49
C THR A 88 1.32 -8.45 -6.87
N ASN A 89 1.54 -7.78 -7.99
CA ASN A 89 0.61 -6.80 -8.52
C ASN A 89 -0.68 -7.48 -8.99
N GLY A 90 -1.79 -6.84 -8.65
CA GLY A 90 -3.11 -7.25 -9.12
C GLY A 90 -3.52 -6.53 -10.40
N LYS A 91 -4.78 -6.73 -10.76
CA LYS A 91 -5.47 -6.01 -11.84
C LYS A 91 -6.67 -5.28 -11.27
N LYS A 92 -7.01 -4.15 -11.91
CA LYS A 92 -8.16 -3.32 -11.53
C LYS A 92 -9.50 -4.05 -11.71
N ASP A 93 -9.56 -4.98 -12.66
CA ASP A 93 -10.73 -5.81 -12.97
C ASP A 93 -10.97 -6.95 -11.96
N GLY A 94 -10.16 -7.06 -10.90
CA GLY A 94 -10.28 -8.12 -9.90
C GLY A 94 -9.93 -9.54 -10.39
N SER A 95 -9.74 -9.75 -11.70
CA SER A 95 -9.42 -11.08 -12.29
C SER A 95 -8.12 -11.67 -11.75
N ARG A 96 -7.22 -10.81 -11.28
CA ARG A 96 -6.03 -11.17 -10.54
C ARG A 96 -5.92 -10.24 -9.34
N PRO A 97 -6.26 -10.67 -8.12
CA PRO A 97 -6.13 -9.81 -6.95
C PRO A 97 -4.65 -9.49 -6.69
N ALA A 98 -4.39 -8.32 -6.11
CA ALA A 98 -3.06 -8.07 -5.55
C ALA A 98 -2.89 -8.95 -4.32
N SER A 99 -1.72 -9.55 -4.16
CA SER A 99 -1.43 -10.39 -3.00
C SER A 99 -0.07 -10.04 -2.44
N ALA A 100 0.04 -10.02 -1.12
CA ALA A 100 1.33 -9.92 -0.47
C ALA A 100 1.37 -10.80 0.78
N TRP A 101 2.56 -11.18 1.17
CA TRP A 101 2.81 -11.82 2.44
C TRP A 101 4.12 -11.32 3.03
N LEU A 102 4.19 -11.28 4.36
CA LEU A 102 5.34 -10.84 5.12
C LEU A 102 5.50 -11.76 6.33
N GLU A 103 6.65 -12.38 6.43
CA GLU A 103 7.15 -13.04 7.63
C GLU A 103 7.95 -12.03 8.45
N PHE A 104 7.65 -11.96 9.75
CA PHE A 104 8.25 -11.02 10.67
C PHE A 104 8.43 -11.64 12.06
N ARG A 105 9.31 -11.02 12.85
CA ARG A 105 9.52 -11.37 14.27
C ARG A 105 9.26 -10.13 15.11
N CYS A 106 8.70 -10.36 16.29
CA CYS A 106 8.69 -9.36 17.35
C CYS A 106 9.90 -9.59 18.24
N GLN A 107 10.69 -8.54 18.48
CA GLN A 107 11.86 -8.60 19.34
C GLN A 107 11.99 -7.30 20.16
N PRO A 108 12.72 -7.31 21.28
CA PRO A 108 13.07 -6.08 21.98
C PRO A 108 13.68 -5.09 20.99
N GLY A 109 13.22 -3.84 21.00
CA GLY A 109 13.80 -2.80 20.17
C GLY A 109 15.30 -2.70 20.45
N LEU A 110 16.11 -2.79 19.40
CA LEU A 110 17.50 -2.40 19.51
C LEU A 110 17.47 -0.90 19.81
N ASP A 111 17.96 -0.49 20.98
CA ASP A 111 18.20 0.92 21.33
C ASP A 111 19.39 1.48 20.52
N TYR A 112 19.35 1.28 19.20
CA TYR A 112 20.37 1.72 18.28
C TYR A 112 20.02 3.14 17.86
N ARG A 113 20.56 4.10 18.61
CA ARG A 113 20.62 5.51 18.21
C ARG A 113 21.98 5.73 17.54
N PRO A 114 22.11 5.69 16.20
CA PRO A 114 23.37 6.02 15.58
C PRO A 114 23.71 7.48 15.92
N GLU A 115 24.75 7.69 16.72
CA GLU A 115 25.35 9.01 16.84
C GLU A 115 25.94 9.36 15.48
N TYR A 116 25.36 10.35 14.82
CA TYR A 116 25.89 10.89 13.58
C TYR A 116 27.28 11.49 13.85
N LYS A 117 28.34 10.81 13.42
CA LYS A 117 29.74 11.24 13.63
C LYS A 117 30.20 12.37 12.70
N GLY A 118 29.31 12.93 11.88
CA GLY A 118 29.69 13.90 10.86
C GLY A 118 30.41 13.23 9.68
N LEU A 119 30.15 13.74 8.47
CA LEU A 119 30.97 13.43 7.31
C LEU A 119 32.23 14.30 7.40
N THR A 120 33.37 13.72 7.78
CA THR A 120 34.65 14.40 7.72
C THR A 120 35.21 14.27 6.31
N GLY A 121 35.05 15.31 5.49
CA GLY A 121 35.72 15.42 4.20
C GLY A 121 36.98 16.27 4.34
N THR A 122 38.13 15.72 3.98
CA THR A 122 39.35 16.51 3.72
C THR A 122 39.38 16.83 2.23
N PHE A 123 39.26 18.11 1.89
CA PHE A 123 39.52 18.57 0.52
C PHE A 123 40.96 19.07 0.47
N GLU A 124 41.74 18.53 -0.46
CA GLU A 124 43.05 19.09 -0.80
C GLU A 124 42.80 20.29 -1.74
N ILE A 125 43.37 21.44 -1.40
CA ILE A 125 43.13 22.72 -2.09
C ILE A 125 43.65 22.69 -3.55
N ASP A 126 44.50 21.72 -3.91
CA ASP A 126 45.05 21.60 -5.26
C ASP A 126 44.00 21.25 -6.34
N ASP A 127 42.90 20.59 -5.97
CA ASP A 127 41.81 20.22 -6.90
C ASP A 127 40.89 21.41 -7.28
N LEU A 128 41.00 22.55 -6.61
CA LEU A 128 40.22 23.76 -6.94
C LEU A 128 40.84 24.57 -8.09
N THR A 129 42.14 24.42 -8.35
CA THR A 129 42.85 25.22 -9.36
C THR A 129 42.64 24.73 -10.79
N THR A 130 42.12 23.52 -10.98
CA THR A 130 41.87 22.93 -12.30
C THR A 130 40.52 23.30 -12.91
N LEU A 131 39.59 23.84 -12.12
CA LEU A 131 38.24 24.21 -12.59
C LEU A 131 38.12 25.67 -13.07
N GLU A 132 39.06 26.56 -12.73
CA GLU A 132 39.04 27.95 -13.22
C GLU A 132 39.64 28.10 -14.64
N ASN A 133 40.25 27.06 -15.20
CA ASN A 133 41.01 27.17 -16.46
C ASN A 133 40.33 26.57 -17.72
N THR A 134 39.03 26.26 -17.66
CA THR A 134 38.26 25.75 -18.82
C THR A 134 37.15 26.69 -19.33
N GLN A 135 37.07 27.94 -18.84
CA GLN A 135 36.16 28.96 -19.38
C GLN A 135 36.86 30.06 -20.23
N GLY A 136 37.97 29.74 -20.88
CA GLY A 136 38.69 30.73 -21.70
C GLY A 136 39.43 30.14 -22.89
N LYS A 137 38.69 29.62 -23.87
CA LYS A 137 39.11 29.61 -25.29
C LYS A 137 37.93 29.44 -26.23
#